data_AF-A0A3M7LDF8-F1
#
_entry.id   AF-A0A3M7LDF8-F1
#
_cell.length_a   1.000
_cell.length_b   1.000
_cell.length_c   1.000
_cell.angle_alpha   90.00
_cell.angle_beta   90.00
_cell.angle_gamma   90.00
#
_symmetry.space_group_name_H-M   'P 1'
#
loop_
_entity.id
_entity.type
_entity.pdbx_description
1 polymer ?
#
loop_
_entity_poly.entity_id
_entity_poly.type
_entity_poly.pdbx_seq_one_letter_code
_entity_poly.pdbx_strand_id
1 'polypeptide(L)'
;MYSIEDLVKAGKEKVRVTPDLMAAYIELFEKKFGRKPECAGCTFQNDWGKLTQNITIHTTEPMADKIFKLKDSSRIYSYDYKDKKTGRFLRKRRFGYTMEEEFAEQYLIHGSPEQLEKRKVEFKILPEKFQEENSKQSLENISNGPVTEKLVFENGTNEVIHSASHISVTDNSSSLDKDLSLVNDLLLDNKDQGQEPALGNTPVENSEEPPDQESGLKEITRQKSKRSTPHP
;
A
#
# COMPACT_ATOMS: atom_id res chain seq x y z
N MET A 1 23.34 -33.38 3.47
CA MET A 1 21.89 -33.54 3.21
C MET A 1 21.29 -32.15 3.26
N TYR A 2 20.65 -31.70 2.18
CA TYR A 2 20.05 -30.36 2.13
C TYR A 2 18.70 -30.34 2.85
N SER A 3 18.34 -29.20 3.44
CA SER A 3 16.99 -28.90 3.93
C SER A 3 16.19 -28.09 2.90
N ILE A 4 14.87 -27.98 3.09
CA ILE A 4 14.04 -27.13 2.21
C ILE A 4 14.44 -25.65 2.37
N GLU A 5 14.85 -25.23 3.57
CA GLU A 5 15.34 -23.88 3.85
C GLU A 5 16.62 -23.55 3.08
N ASP A 6 17.54 -24.52 2.93
CA ASP A 6 18.77 -24.35 2.14
C ASP A 6 18.45 -24.13 0.66
N LEU A 7 17.45 -24.83 0.13
CA LEU A 7 16.98 -24.63 -1.25
C LEU A 7 16.34 -23.26 -1.42
N VAL A 8 15.50 -22.83 -0.46
CA VAL A 8 14.87 -21.49 -0.48
C VAL A 8 15.93 -20.39 -0.47
N LYS A 9 16.97 -20.52 0.37
CA LYS A 9 18.10 -19.58 0.43
C LYS A 9 18.92 -19.57 -0.87
N ALA A 10 19.13 -20.72 -1.49
CA ALA A 10 19.81 -20.81 -2.79
C ALA A 10 19.02 -20.12 -3.91
N GLY A 11 17.69 -20.07 -3.78
CA GLY A 11 16.78 -19.42 -4.70
C GLY A 11 16.34 -20.34 -5.83
N LYS A 12 15.09 -20.14 -6.28
CA LYS A 12 14.41 -20.97 -7.28
C LYS A 12 15.25 -21.21 -8.54
N GLU A 13 15.84 -20.16 -9.10
CA GLU A 13 16.56 -20.25 -10.36
C GLU A 13 17.84 -21.08 -10.23
N LYS A 14 18.55 -20.92 -9.10
CA LYS A 14 19.78 -21.66 -8.82
C LYS A 14 19.50 -23.14 -8.62
N VAL A 15 18.41 -23.47 -7.92
CA VAL A 15 17.96 -24.86 -7.77
C VAL A 15 17.64 -25.50 -9.11
N ARG A 16 17.10 -24.72 -10.07
CA ARG A 16 16.74 -25.24 -11.40
C ARG A 16 17.94 -25.62 -12.25
N VAL A 17 19.03 -24.85 -12.15
CA VAL A 17 20.20 -24.99 -13.03
C VAL A 17 21.23 -25.95 -12.44
N THR A 18 21.37 -26.02 -11.12
CA THR A 18 22.37 -26.87 -10.47
C THR A 18 21.87 -28.30 -10.29
N PRO A 19 22.50 -29.32 -10.88
CA PRO A 19 22.07 -30.72 -10.80
C PRO A 19 21.94 -31.23 -9.35
N ASP A 20 22.89 -30.88 -8.49
CA ASP A 20 22.90 -31.32 -7.08
C ASP A 20 21.71 -30.75 -6.29
N LEU A 21 21.38 -29.47 -6.52
CA LEU A 21 20.23 -28.83 -5.87
C LEU A 21 18.91 -29.35 -6.43
N MET A 22 18.85 -29.67 -7.72
CA MET A 22 17.68 -30.28 -8.34
C MET A 22 17.43 -31.69 -7.79
N ALA A 23 18.47 -32.50 -7.61
CA ALA A 23 18.36 -33.82 -6.99
C ALA A 23 17.83 -33.70 -5.55
N ALA A 24 18.41 -32.80 -4.76
CA ALA A 24 17.94 -32.51 -3.40
C ALA A 24 16.48 -32.02 -3.36
N TYR A 25 16.08 -31.18 -4.32
CA TYR A 25 14.69 -30.74 -4.48
C TYR A 25 13.74 -31.92 -4.70
N ILE A 26 14.08 -32.85 -5.59
CA ILE A 26 13.24 -34.02 -5.89
C ILE A 26 13.06 -34.90 -4.65
N GLU A 27 14.15 -35.17 -3.92
CA GLU A 27 14.11 -35.97 -2.68
C GLU A 27 13.26 -35.30 -1.60
N LEU A 28 13.44 -34.00 -1.39
CA LEU A 28 12.69 -33.25 -0.38
C LEU A 28 11.21 -33.11 -0.75
N PHE A 29 10.91 -32.98 -2.05
CA PHE A 29 9.55 -32.96 -2.55
C PHE A 29 8.85 -34.30 -2.34
N GLU A 30 9.52 -35.41 -2.67
CA GLU A 30 9.02 -36.76 -2.44
C GLU A 30 8.83 -37.05 -0.95
N LYS A 31 9.78 -36.65 -0.10
CA LYS A 31 9.66 -36.78 1.35
C LYS A 31 8.46 -36.02 1.92
N LYS A 32 8.13 -34.84 1.38
CA LYS A 32 7.04 -33.99 1.86
C LYS A 32 5.67 -34.42 1.34
N PHE A 33 5.59 -34.83 0.08
CA PHE A 33 4.31 -35.08 -0.62
C PHE A 33 4.06 -36.57 -0.92
N GLY A 34 4.99 -37.46 -0.58
CA GLY A 34 4.89 -38.90 -0.86
C GLY A 34 4.95 -39.27 -2.34
N ARG A 35 5.34 -38.32 -3.21
CA ARG A 35 5.45 -38.53 -4.66
C ARG A 35 6.53 -37.64 -5.25
N LYS A 36 7.16 -38.12 -6.33
CA LYS A 36 8.08 -37.30 -7.14
C LYS A 36 7.30 -36.28 -7.97
N PRO A 37 7.90 -35.12 -8.31
CA PRO A 37 7.32 -34.22 -9.30
C PRO A 37 7.22 -34.91 -10.66
N GLU A 38 6.10 -34.72 -11.36
CA GLU A 38 5.81 -35.38 -12.65
C GLU A 38 6.86 -35.03 -13.71
N CYS A 39 7.29 -33.76 -13.72
CA CYS A 39 8.42 -33.32 -14.51
C CYS A 39 9.15 -32.19 -13.76
N ALA A 40 10.32 -32.50 -13.23
CA ALA A 40 11.14 -31.57 -12.44
C ALA A 40 11.50 -30.26 -13.19
N GLY A 41 11.42 -30.22 -14.52
CA GLY A 41 11.61 -29.01 -15.33
C GLY A 41 10.32 -28.30 -15.76
N CYS A 42 9.22 -29.05 -15.96
CA CYS A 42 7.98 -28.57 -16.55
C CYS A 42 7.03 -28.01 -15.47
N THR A 43 6.86 -28.74 -14.37
CA THR A 43 5.97 -28.37 -13.26
C THR A 43 6.70 -27.63 -12.14
N PHE A 44 8.01 -27.41 -12.31
CA PHE A 44 8.89 -26.82 -11.30
C PHE A 44 8.34 -25.56 -10.65
N GLN A 45 7.79 -24.61 -11.44
CA GLN A 45 7.23 -23.36 -10.90
C GLN A 45 6.11 -23.61 -9.88
N ASN A 46 5.18 -24.50 -10.23
CA ASN A 46 4.01 -24.78 -9.41
C ASN A 46 4.41 -25.62 -8.19
N ASP A 47 5.25 -26.62 -8.40
CA ASP A 47 5.68 -27.54 -7.35
C ASP A 47 6.65 -26.87 -6.37
N TRP A 48 7.51 -25.97 -6.84
CA TRP A 48 8.33 -25.09 -6.01
C TRP A 48 7.45 -24.24 -5.09
N GLY A 49 6.42 -23.58 -5.63
CA GLY A 49 5.48 -22.80 -4.85
C GLY A 49 4.83 -23.61 -3.72
N LYS A 50 4.39 -24.85 -4.02
CA LYS A 50 3.83 -25.77 -3.01
C LYS A 50 4.86 -26.19 -1.96
N LEU A 51 6.09 -26.48 -2.39
CA LEU A 51 7.16 -26.91 -1.50
C LEU A 51 7.52 -25.80 -0.51
N THR A 52 7.60 -24.56 -0.98
CA THR A 52 8.07 -23.41 -0.19
C THR A 52 6.96 -22.60 0.47
N GLN A 53 5.68 -22.86 0.19
CA GLN A 53 4.54 -22.06 0.70
C GLN A 53 4.57 -21.78 2.21
N ASN A 54 5.02 -22.73 3.02
CA ASN A 54 5.07 -22.60 4.48
C ASN A 54 6.38 -21.98 5.00
N ILE A 55 7.39 -21.83 4.14
CA ILE A 55 8.73 -21.31 4.48
C ILE A 55 8.88 -19.89 3.93
N THR A 56 8.30 -19.65 2.76
CA THR A 56 8.02 -18.31 2.23
C THR A 56 6.75 -17.76 2.91
N ILE A 57 6.72 -17.79 4.24
CA ILE A 57 5.95 -16.78 4.95
C ILE A 57 6.65 -15.50 4.52
N HIS A 58 6.02 -14.76 3.61
CA HIS A 58 6.33 -13.35 3.50
C HIS A 58 6.20 -12.84 4.92
N THR A 59 7.32 -12.57 5.56
CA THR A 59 7.38 -11.67 6.70
C THR A 59 6.82 -10.37 6.15
N THR A 60 5.50 -10.24 6.12
CA THR A 60 4.86 -8.96 6.30
C THR A 60 5.31 -8.57 7.69
N GLU A 61 6.50 -7.96 7.76
CA GLU A 61 7.04 -7.46 9.00
C GLU A 61 5.92 -6.62 9.63
N PRO A 62 5.45 -6.99 10.82
CA PRO A 62 4.39 -6.27 11.47
C PRO A 62 4.90 -4.87 11.78
N MET A 63 4.42 -3.88 11.01
CA MET A 63 4.43 -2.43 11.26
C MET A 63 5.49 -1.89 12.24
N ALA A 64 6.77 -2.24 12.09
CA ALA A 64 7.77 -1.79 13.07
C ALA A 64 8.13 -0.31 12.89
N ASP A 65 8.16 0.20 11.64
CA ASP A 65 8.76 1.52 11.36
C ASP A 65 7.91 2.42 10.44
N LYS A 66 6.57 2.46 10.60
CA LYS A 66 5.73 3.43 9.86
C LYS A 66 5.54 4.69 10.68
N ILE A 67 5.80 5.85 10.08
CA ILE A 67 5.59 7.15 10.74
C ILE A 67 4.10 7.52 10.69
N PHE A 68 3.41 7.16 9.61
CA PHE A 68 1.96 7.37 9.48
C PHE A 68 1.12 6.29 10.18
N LYS A 69 -0.14 6.65 10.49
CA LYS A 69 -1.14 5.73 11.05
C LYS A 69 -2.47 5.93 10.35
N LEU A 70 -3.07 4.85 9.87
CA LEU A 70 -4.41 4.86 9.26
C LEU A 70 -5.50 4.72 10.33
N LYS A 71 -6.69 5.27 10.05
CA LYS A 71 -7.89 5.01 10.86
C LYS A 71 -8.41 3.58 10.71
N ASP A 72 -8.34 3.03 9.49
CA ASP A 72 -8.75 1.66 9.17
C ASP A 72 -7.67 0.93 8.36
N SER A 73 -6.88 0.10 9.04
CA SER A 73 -5.81 -0.67 8.38
C SER A 73 -6.33 -1.87 7.58
N SER A 74 -7.59 -2.28 7.74
CA SER A 74 -8.15 -3.45 7.04
C SER A 74 -8.58 -3.13 5.61
N ARG A 75 -8.84 -1.85 5.31
CA ARG A 75 -9.34 -1.38 4.02
C ARG A 75 -8.28 -1.46 2.91
N ILE A 76 -8.74 -1.60 1.67
CA ILE A 76 -7.93 -1.39 0.47
C ILE A 76 -7.93 0.10 0.12
N TYR A 77 -6.73 0.64 -0.10
CA TYR A 77 -6.51 2.01 -0.53
C TYR A 77 -5.99 2.00 -1.97
N SER A 78 -6.41 3.00 -2.75
CA SER A 78 -6.01 3.07 -4.15
C SER A 78 -6.06 4.46 -4.74
N TYR A 79 -5.11 4.77 -5.60
CA TYR A 79 -5.07 6.00 -6.39
C TYR A 79 -4.72 5.68 -7.85
N ASP A 80 -5.12 6.56 -8.74
CA ASP A 80 -4.79 6.49 -10.15
C ASP A 80 -3.63 7.45 -10.44
N TYR A 81 -2.66 7.01 -11.23
CA TYR A 81 -1.56 7.83 -11.69
C TYR A 81 -1.41 7.70 -13.20
N LYS A 82 -0.95 8.77 -13.85
CA LYS A 82 -0.69 8.77 -15.30
C LYS A 82 0.72 8.27 -15.55
N ASP A 83 0.86 7.15 -16.26
CA ASP A 83 2.16 6.68 -16.72
C ASP A 83 2.69 7.65 -17.78
N LYS A 84 3.89 8.18 -17.54
CA LYS A 84 4.54 9.15 -18.45
C LYS A 84 4.95 8.52 -19.78
N LYS A 85 5.20 7.20 -19.83
CA LYS A 85 5.65 6.52 -21.05
C LYS A 85 4.49 6.21 -21.99
N THR A 86 3.41 5.66 -21.43
CA THR A 86 2.26 5.20 -22.22
C THR A 86 1.12 6.22 -22.27
N GLY A 87 1.15 7.25 -21.42
CA GLY A 87 0.08 8.24 -21.28
C GLY A 87 -1.20 7.70 -20.62
N ARG A 88 -1.23 6.41 -20.24
CA ARG A 88 -2.41 5.75 -19.67
C ARG A 88 -2.51 5.96 -18.17
N PHE A 89 -3.74 5.96 -17.66
CA PHE A 89 -3.98 5.93 -16.22
C PHE A 89 -3.87 4.50 -15.70
N LEU A 90 -3.06 4.33 -14.66
CA LEU A 90 -2.86 3.07 -13.97
C LEU A 90 -3.30 3.23 -12.52
N ARG A 91 -3.99 2.20 -12.01
CA ARG A 91 -4.47 2.18 -10.63
C ARG A 91 -3.52 1.39 -9.75
N LYS A 92 -2.97 2.03 -8.71
CA LYS A 92 -2.19 1.36 -7.67
C LYS A 92 -3.10 1.01 -6.49
N ARG A 93 -2.99 -0.20 -5.93
CA ARG A 93 -3.80 -0.68 -4.80
C ARG A 93 -2.91 -1.31 -3.72
N ARG A 94 -3.19 -1.04 -2.45
CA ARG A 94 -2.56 -1.69 -1.28
C ARG A 94 -3.58 -1.84 -0.15
N PHE A 95 -3.44 -2.90 0.64
CA PHE A 95 -4.17 -2.99 1.91
C PHE A 95 -3.51 -2.08 2.95
N GLY A 96 -4.30 -1.46 3.82
CA GLY A 96 -3.80 -0.54 4.85
C GLY A 96 -2.73 -1.17 5.73
N TYR A 97 -2.91 -2.43 6.15
CA TYR A 97 -1.95 -3.13 6.98
C TYR A 97 -0.60 -3.36 6.27
N THR A 98 -0.61 -3.50 4.94
CA THR A 98 0.58 -3.63 4.09
C THR A 98 1.06 -2.30 3.49
N MET A 99 0.44 -1.17 3.82
CA MET A 99 0.76 0.11 3.19
C MET A 99 2.13 0.61 3.64
N GLU A 100 3.03 0.92 2.72
CA GLU A 100 4.35 1.52 3.00
C GLU A 100 4.28 3.06 2.98
N GLU A 101 5.27 3.73 3.57
CA GLU A 101 5.35 5.20 3.63
C GLU A 101 5.28 5.81 2.22
N GLU A 102 6.05 5.28 1.28
CA GLU A 102 6.05 5.72 -0.13
C GLU A 102 4.66 5.62 -0.76
N PHE A 103 3.88 4.58 -0.43
CA PHE A 103 2.52 4.48 -0.95
C PHE A 103 1.61 5.53 -0.32
N ALA A 104 1.71 5.75 1.00
CA ALA A 104 0.90 6.74 1.72
C ALA A 104 1.16 8.16 1.20
N GLU A 105 2.41 8.50 0.92
CA GLU A 105 2.77 9.78 0.31
C GLU A 105 2.15 9.94 -1.09
N GLN A 106 2.34 8.96 -1.97
CA GLN A 106 1.81 9.01 -3.32
C GLN A 106 0.27 9.05 -3.34
N TYR A 107 -0.36 8.39 -2.37
CA TYR A 107 -1.79 8.44 -2.14
C TYR A 107 -2.30 9.85 -1.79
N LEU A 108 -1.47 10.67 -1.15
CA LEU A 108 -1.75 12.07 -0.82
C LEU A 108 -1.28 13.08 -1.88
N ILE A 109 -0.56 12.62 -2.91
CA ILE A 109 -0.10 13.46 -4.04
C ILE A 109 -1.04 13.34 -5.24
N HIS A 110 -1.51 12.14 -5.54
CA HIS A 110 -2.24 11.86 -6.78
C HIS A 110 -3.76 11.93 -6.62
N GLY A 111 -4.39 13.03 -6.99
CA GLY A 111 -5.85 13.14 -7.04
C GLY A 111 -6.30 14.57 -7.32
N SER A 112 -7.61 14.76 -7.41
CA SER A 112 -8.16 16.12 -7.33
C SER A 112 -8.00 16.68 -5.91
N PRO A 113 -7.99 18.02 -5.73
CA PRO A 113 -7.90 18.63 -4.41
C PRO A 113 -8.94 18.07 -3.41
N GLU A 114 -10.19 17.90 -3.85
CA GLU A 114 -11.26 17.30 -3.04
C GLU A 114 -10.97 15.84 -2.63
N GLN A 115 -10.35 15.06 -3.52
CA GLN A 115 -9.94 13.70 -3.19
C GLN A 115 -8.82 13.71 -2.15
N LEU A 116 -7.86 14.61 -2.27
CA LEU A 116 -6.74 14.69 -1.34
C LEU A 116 -7.22 15.09 0.06
N GLU A 117 -8.16 16.02 0.18
CA GLU A 117 -8.79 16.39 1.45
C GLU A 117 -9.49 15.20 2.10
N LYS A 118 -10.33 14.48 1.33
CA LYS A 118 -11.00 13.25 1.81
C LYS A 118 -9.99 12.21 2.30
N ARG A 119 -8.89 12.03 1.57
CA ARG A 119 -7.83 11.08 1.92
C ARG A 119 -7.05 11.48 3.15
N LYS A 120 -6.74 12.77 3.34
CA LYS A 120 -6.06 13.27 4.57
C LYS A 120 -6.85 12.88 5.83
N VAL A 121 -8.19 12.91 5.76
CA VAL A 121 -9.07 12.52 6.88
C VAL A 121 -9.00 11.02 7.21
N GLU A 122 -8.52 10.17 6.30
CA GLU A 122 -8.40 8.72 6.53
C GLU A 122 -7.18 8.34 7.39
N PHE A 123 -6.25 9.29 7.57
CA PHE A 123 -5.08 9.14 8.43
C PHE A 123 -5.39 9.61 9.85
N LYS A 124 -4.92 8.86 10.84
CA LYS A 124 -4.80 9.28 12.24
C LYS A 124 -3.52 10.08 12.47
N ILE A 125 -2.43 9.68 11.80
CA ILE A 125 -1.14 10.37 11.75
C ILE A 125 -0.74 10.42 10.28
N LEU A 126 -0.43 11.61 9.76
CA LEU A 126 -0.01 11.79 8.37
C LEU A 126 1.44 11.31 8.16
N PRO A 127 1.83 10.96 6.92
CA PRO A 127 3.22 10.73 6.56
C PRO A 127 4.10 11.94 6.86
N GLU A 128 5.37 11.73 7.19
CA GLU A 128 6.32 12.76 7.67
C GLU A 128 6.30 14.03 6.82
N LYS A 129 6.35 13.88 5.49
CA LYS A 129 6.33 14.99 4.52
C LYS A 129 5.12 15.92 4.62
N PHE A 130 4.01 15.45 5.18
CA PHE A 130 2.76 16.19 5.30
C PHE A 130 2.47 16.68 6.72
N GLN A 131 3.35 16.38 7.69
CA GLN A 131 3.19 16.86 9.06
C GLN A 131 3.61 18.33 9.22
N GLU A 132 4.64 18.78 8.49
CA GLU A 132 5.16 20.15 8.59
C GLU A 132 4.20 21.23 8.07
N GLU A 133 3.31 20.89 7.13
CA GLU A 133 2.32 21.83 6.58
C GLU A 133 1.22 22.20 7.59
N ASN A 134 0.83 21.26 8.46
CA ASN A 134 -0.23 21.48 9.45
C ASN A 134 0.22 22.33 10.64
N SER A 135 1.48 22.20 11.08
CA SER A 135 2.02 22.94 12.23
C SER A 135 2.15 24.45 11.98
N LYS A 136 2.23 24.88 10.71
CA LYS A 136 2.28 26.30 10.34
C LYS A 136 0.88 26.94 10.30
N GLN A 137 -0.16 26.21 9.91
CA GLN A 137 -1.52 26.75 9.84
C GLN A 137 -2.20 26.96 11.21
N SER A 138 -1.73 26.28 12.27
CA SER A 138 -2.25 26.49 13.63
C SER A 138 -1.76 27.78 14.30
N LEU A 139 -0.72 28.45 13.76
CA LEU A 139 -0.18 29.69 14.34
C LEU A 139 -0.76 30.97 13.73
N GLU A 140 -1.39 30.92 12.55
CA GLU A 140 -1.95 32.12 11.91
C GLU A 140 -3.39 32.45 12.34
N ASN A 141 -4.10 31.51 13.01
CA ASN A 141 -5.49 31.73 13.46
C ASN A 141 -5.63 32.36 14.86
N ILE A 142 -4.54 32.80 15.50
CA ILE A 142 -4.59 33.50 16.80
C ILE A 142 -4.37 35.03 16.66
N SER A 143 -4.02 35.55 15.47
CA SER A 143 -3.58 36.95 15.31
C SER A 143 -4.66 37.97 14.85
N ASN A 144 -5.93 37.59 14.69
CA ASN A 144 -6.97 38.52 14.23
C ASN A 144 -8.20 38.60 15.18
N GLY A 145 -7.95 38.57 16.49
CA GLY A 145 -8.92 39.05 17.48
C GLY A 145 -8.57 40.47 17.91
N PRO A 146 -9.52 41.43 17.96
CA PRO A 146 -9.26 42.76 18.51
C PRO A 146 -9.04 42.64 20.02
N VAL A 147 -7.78 42.61 20.44
CA VAL A 147 -7.42 42.75 21.86
C VAL A 147 -7.70 44.20 22.23
N THR A 148 -8.87 44.43 22.84
CA THR A 148 -9.14 45.66 23.57
C THR A 148 -8.28 45.64 24.83
N GLU A 149 -7.20 46.39 24.75
CA GLU A 149 -6.37 46.81 25.87
C GLU A 149 -7.26 47.52 26.90
N LYS A 150 -7.48 46.87 28.05
CA LYS A 150 -7.92 47.57 29.26
C LYS A 150 -6.98 47.22 30.40
N LEU A 151 -5.88 47.98 30.41
CA LEU A 151 -5.09 48.27 31.60
C LEU A 151 -6.02 48.84 32.67
N VAL A 152 -6.20 48.10 33.77
CA VAL A 152 -6.64 48.66 35.05
C VAL A 152 -5.58 48.26 36.09
N PHE A 153 -4.73 49.23 36.40
CA PHE A 153 -3.90 49.26 37.60
C PHE A 153 -4.75 49.81 38.74
N GLU A 154 -4.91 49.09 39.85
CA GLU A 154 -5.07 49.68 41.18
C GLU A 154 -4.42 48.80 42.26
N ASN A 155 -3.29 49.31 42.76
CA ASN A 155 -2.87 49.44 44.17
C ASN A 155 -2.93 48.24 45.15
N GLY A 156 -1.75 47.67 45.40
CA GLY A 156 -1.05 47.69 46.70
C GLY A 156 -1.78 47.28 47.99
N THR A 157 -1.34 46.17 48.59
CA THR A 157 -0.85 46.14 49.99
C THR A 157 -0.15 44.80 50.28
N ASN A 158 1.00 44.89 50.94
CA ASN A 158 1.74 43.78 51.53
C ASN A 158 1.00 43.25 52.75
N GLU A 159 0.67 41.96 52.82
CA GLU A 159 0.66 41.23 54.08
C GLU A 159 1.25 39.83 53.91
N VAL A 160 2.30 39.58 54.67
CA VAL A 160 2.91 38.28 54.94
C VAL A 160 2.07 37.62 56.02
N ILE A 161 1.45 36.48 55.72
CA ILE A 161 0.92 35.58 56.74
C ILE A 161 1.35 34.14 56.40
N HIS A 162 2.30 33.64 57.19
CA HIS A 162 2.52 32.21 57.35
C HIS A 162 1.36 31.61 58.14
N SER A 163 0.80 30.47 57.71
CA SER A 163 0.61 29.25 58.53
C SER A 163 -0.24 28.21 57.79
N ALA A 164 0.20 26.96 57.93
CA ALA A 164 -0.37 25.76 57.34
C ALA A 164 -1.60 25.22 58.11
N SER A 165 -2.54 24.60 57.39
CA SER A 165 -3.29 23.37 57.75
C SER A 165 -4.39 23.16 56.68
N HIS A 166 -4.26 22.14 55.83
CA HIS A 166 -4.90 20.81 55.93
C HIS A 166 -6.40 20.76 55.58
N ILE A 167 -6.67 20.08 54.45
CA ILE A 167 -7.74 19.09 54.17
C ILE A 167 -9.10 19.53 53.58
N SER A 168 -9.28 18.99 52.36
CA SER A 168 -10.45 18.45 51.63
C SER A 168 -11.63 19.33 51.19
N VAL A 169 -11.71 19.42 49.86
CA VAL A 169 -12.75 19.83 48.91
C VAL A 169 -12.97 18.55 48.07
N THR A 170 -14.13 18.01 47.69
CA THR A 170 -15.50 18.51 47.47
C THR A 170 -16.45 17.32 47.36
N ASP A 171 -17.65 17.45 47.92
CA ASP A 171 -18.89 17.00 47.29
C ASP A 171 -19.58 18.24 46.71
N ASN A 172 -20.04 18.20 45.44
CA ASN A 172 -21.39 18.66 45.12
C ASN A 172 -21.79 18.41 43.67
N SER A 173 -22.91 17.71 43.57
CA SER A 173 -23.92 17.65 42.52
C SER A 173 -24.37 19.00 41.96
N SER A 174 -24.70 19.04 40.67
CA SER A 174 -25.92 19.65 40.10
C SER A 174 -25.93 19.37 38.59
N SER A 175 -26.92 18.67 38.05
CA SER A 175 -28.29 19.13 37.76
C SER A 175 -28.29 20.31 36.80
N LEU A 176 -28.59 20.05 35.53
CA LEU A 176 -29.36 20.96 34.68
C LEU A 176 -29.82 20.24 33.40
N ASP A 177 -31.12 19.96 33.37
CA ASP A 177 -31.93 19.78 32.17
C ASP A 177 -31.78 20.97 31.22
N LYS A 178 -31.91 20.71 29.92
CA LYS A 178 -32.67 21.57 28.99
C LYS A 178 -32.88 20.89 27.64
N ASP A 179 -34.15 20.67 27.35
CA ASP A 179 -34.74 20.46 26.04
C ASP A 179 -34.21 21.44 24.98
N LEU A 180 -33.98 20.93 23.77
CA LEU A 180 -34.18 21.70 22.54
C LEU A 180 -34.38 20.74 21.36
N SER A 181 -35.65 20.36 21.17
CA SER A 181 -36.23 20.05 19.87
C SER A 181 -36.17 21.29 18.97
N LEU A 182 -35.75 21.16 17.70
CA LEU A 182 -36.32 21.87 16.54
C LEU A 182 -35.57 21.52 15.23
N VAL A 183 -36.36 20.99 14.29
CA VAL A 183 -36.31 21.11 12.82
C VAL A 183 -34.99 20.95 12.05
N ASN A 184 -34.99 20.00 11.11
CA ASN A 184 -35.09 20.36 9.69
C ASN A 184 -35.48 19.14 8.85
N ASP A 185 -36.77 19.06 8.55
CA ASP A 185 -37.28 18.48 7.31
C ASP A 185 -36.86 19.38 6.15
N LEU A 186 -36.18 18.83 5.15
CA LEU A 186 -36.19 19.37 3.80
C LEU A 186 -36.02 18.22 2.81
N LEU A 187 -37.19 17.76 2.36
CA LEU A 187 -37.46 17.14 1.08
C LEU A 187 -36.69 17.84 -0.05
N LEU A 188 -36.12 17.06 -0.97
CA LEU A 188 -36.20 17.37 -2.41
C LEU A 188 -36.11 16.06 -3.20
N ASP A 189 -37.29 15.61 -3.64
CA ASP A 189 -37.48 14.71 -4.76
C ASP A 189 -36.77 15.24 -6.01
N ASN A 190 -36.03 14.37 -6.71
CA ASN A 190 -35.79 14.54 -8.14
C ASN A 190 -35.86 13.18 -8.82
N LYS A 191 -36.99 12.97 -9.47
CA LYS A 191 -37.32 11.85 -10.34
C LYS A 191 -37.58 12.46 -11.73
N ASP A 192 -36.68 12.25 -12.68
CA ASP A 192 -36.97 12.28 -14.12
C ASP A 192 -35.81 11.60 -14.86
N GLN A 193 -36.05 10.46 -15.52
CA GLN A 193 -36.25 10.33 -16.98
C GLN A 193 -35.08 10.96 -17.76
N GLY A 194 -34.19 10.23 -18.41
CA GLY A 194 -34.42 9.14 -19.34
C GLY A 194 -33.95 9.61 -20.71
N GLN A 195 -32.81 9.13 -21.21
CA GLN A 195 -32.51 9.04 -22.65
C GLN A 195 -31.19 8.29 -22.89
N GLU A 196 -31.32 7.08 -23.45
CA GLU A 196 -30.29 6.52 -24.32
C GLU A 196 -30.14 7.39 -25.57
N PRO A 197 -28.93 7.43 -26.14
CA PRO A 197 -28.87 7.15 -27.57
C PRO A 197 -27.78 6.14 -27.95
N ALA A 198 -28.25 5.09 -28.61
CA ALA A 198 -27.84 4.62 -29.93
C ALA A 198 -26.34 4.60 -30.29
N LEU A 199 -25.84 3.36 -30.42
CA LEU A 199 -25.15 2.80 -31.59
C LEU A 199 -24.64 3.83 -32.63
N GLY A 200 -23.34 4.08 -32.60
CA GLY A 200 -22.59 4.77 -33.65
C GLY A 200 -21.49 3.87 -34.19
N ASN A 201 -21.65 3.47 -35.44
CA ASN A 201 -20.82 2.53 -36.20
C ASN A 201 -19.34 2.93 -36.27
N THR A 202 -18.46 1.97 -36.01
CA THR A 202 -17.05 2.00 -36.42
C THR A 202 -16.95 1.77 -37.93
N PRO A 203 -16.28 2.63 -38.70
CA PRO A 203 -15.83 2.29 -40.03
C PRO A 203 -14.67 1.29 -39.92
N VAL A 204 -14.88 0.11 -40.50
CA VAL A 204 -13.83 -0.81 -40.90
C VAL A 204 -13.19 -0.20 -42.15
N GLU A 205 -11.93 0.21 -42.05
CA GLU A 205 -11.12 0.49 -43.24
C GLU A 205 -9.74 -0.15 -43.08
N ASN A 206 -9.61 -1.26 -43.81
CA ASN A 206 -8.49 -1.66 -44.66
C ASN A 206 -7.04 -1.48 -44.16
N SER A 207 -6.45 -2.64 -43.87
CA SER A 207 -5.32 -3.21 -44.62
C SER A 207 -4.29 -2.22 -45.20
N GLU A 208 -3.18 -2.08 -44.49
CA GLU A 208 -1.87 -1.89 -45.12
C GLU A 208 -0.89 -2.92 -44.53
N GLU A 209 -0.38 -3.77 -45.42
CA GLU A 209 0.70 -4.73 -45.22
C GLU A 209 1.96 -4.04 -44.67
N PRO A 210 2.68 -4.65 -43.71
CA PRO A 210 4.10 -4.38 -43.56
C PRO A 210 4.92 -5.22 -44.56
N PRO A 211 5.92 -4.62 -45.23
CA PRO A 211 6.74 -5.29 -46.22
C PRO A 211 7.71 -6.30 -45.59
N ASP A 212 7.97 -7.34 -46.39
CA ASP A 212 8.97 -8.40 -46.30
C ASP A 212 10.16 -8.15 -45.35
N GLN A 213 10.25 -8.97 -44.30
CA GLN A 213 11.50 -9.18 -43.59
C GLN A 213 12.30 -10.28 -44.29
N GLU A 214 13.24 -9.80 -45.09
CA GLU A 214 14.24 -10.59 -45.79
C GLU A 214 15.09 -11.41 -44.82
N SER A 215 15.36 -12.62 -45.28
CA SER A 215 16.09 -13.73 -44.67
C SER A 215 17.47 -13.37 -44.11
N GLY A 216 17.70 -13.78 -42.86
CA GLY A 216 19.02 -13.87 -42.23
C GLY A 216 19.25 -15.24 -41.59
N LEU A 217 19.18 -16.32 -42.38
CA LEU A 217 19.59 -17.66 -41.97
C LEU A 217 21.11 -17.67 -41.71
N LYS A 218 21.51 -17.58 -40.45
CA LYS A 218 22.88 -17.91 -40.03
C LYS A 218 22.97 -19.42 -39.78
N GLU A 219 23.51 -20.09 -40.78
CA GLU A 219 23.96 -21.47 -40.78
C GLU A 219 25.03 -21.68 -39.69
N ILE A 220 24.69 -22.43 -38.63
CA ILE A 220 25.65 -22.84 -37.59
C ILE A 220 26.09 -24.26 -37.91
N THR A 221 27.26 -24.36 -38.55
CA THR A 221 27.95 -25.60 -38.87
C THR A 221 28.33 -26.36 -37.59
N ARG A 222 27.63 -27.46 -37.33
CA ARG A 222 27.87 -28.37 -36.20
C ARG A 222 29.04 -29.31 -36.53
N GLN A 223 30.24 -28.99 -36.05
CA GLN A 223 31.38 -29.92 -36.10
C GLN A 223 31.13 -31.10 -35.14
N LYS A 224 31.00 -32.31 -35.72
CA LYS A 224 30.99 -33.58 -34.99
C LYS A 224 32.41 -33.90 -34.52
N SER A 225 32.66 -33.79 -33.22
CA SER A 225 33.83 -34.37 -32.57
C SER A 225 33.68 -35.90 -32.48
N LYS A 226 34.58 -36.62 -33.14
CA LYS A 226 34.70 -38.09 -33.06
C LYS A 226 35.38 -38.43 -31.74
N ARG A 227 34.65 -39.01 -30.79
CA ARG A 227 35.23 -39.64 -29.60
C ARG A 227 35.59 -41.07 -29.95
N SER A 228 36.89 -41.33 -30.06
CA SER A 228 37.49 -42.65 -30.16
C SER A 228 37.31 -43.39 -28.83
N THR A 229 36.68 -44.55 -28.87
CA THR A 229 36.68 -45.54 -27.78
C THR A 229 37.69 -46.63 -28.11
N PRO A 230 38.60 -47.01 -27.19
CA PRO A 230 39.38 -48.21 -27.35
C PRO A 230 38.54 -49.42 -26.94
N HIS A 231 38.65 -50.50 -27.70
CA HIS A 231 38.15 -51.83 -27.36
C HIS A 231 39.34 -52.74 -26.99
N PRO A 232 39.08 -53.90 -26.36
CA PRO A 232 39.71 -54.43 -25.15
C PRO A 232 41.12 -55.00 -25.31
#